data_AF-A0A8S1T2B1-F1
#
_entry.id   AF-A0A8S1T2B1-F1
#
_cell.length_a   1.000
_cell.length_b   1.000
_cell.length_c   1.000
_cell.angle_alpha   90.00
_cell.angle_beta   90.00
_cell.angle_gamma   90.00
#
_symmetry.space_group_name_H-M   'P 1'
#
loop_
_entity.id
_entity.type
_entity.pdbx_description
1 polymer ?
#
loop_
_entity_poly.entity_id
_entity_poly.type
_entity_poly.pdbx_seq_one_letter_code
_entity_poly.pdbx_strand_id
1 'polypeptide(L)'
;MDNQKKCLFEKFGGDQQVSELIDQFYYKVLFDKLLRDKFLKADMSRVRYQQKRFFAQMMGDSNTQYTGRDLIEVHKNLNITNQQFDKFKTHLKNIALDMEIPNLDIEELLQHVEKHRNLIVFQK
;
A
#
# COMPACT_ATOMS: atom_id res chain seq x y z
N MET A 1 20.29 -17.91 -20.31
CA MET A 1 20.12 -17.17 -19.04
C MET A 1 18.70 -16.64 -19.05
N ASP A 2 17.82 -17.25 -18.26
CA ASP A 2 16.38 -16.96 -18.29
C ASP A 2 16.14 -15.51 -17.89
N ASN A 3 15.86 -14.67 -18.89
CA ASN A 3 15.34 -13.33 -18.71
C ASN A 3 13.84 -13.44 -18.40
N GLN A 4 13.50 -14.10 -17.28
CA GLN A 4 12.15 -14.05 -16.75
C GLN A 4 11.93 -12.62 -16.25
N LYS A 5 11.00 -11.91 -16.90
CA LYS A 5 10.56 -10.59 -16.49
C LYS A 5 9.91 -10.70 -15.12
N LYS A 6 10.69 -10.46 -14.06
CA LYS A 6 10.22 -10.49 -12.67
C LYS A 6 9.06 -9.50 -12.49
N CYS A 7 8.00 -9.92 -11.79
CA CYS A 7 6.94 -8.99 -11.40
C CYS A 7 7.44 -8.05 -10.30
N LEU A 8 6.73 -6.94 -10.08
CA LEU A 8 7.15 -5.93 -9.10
C LEU A 8 7.31 -6.52 -7.69
N PHE A 9 6.47 -7.49 -7.33
CA PHE A 9 6.55 -8.22 -6.06
C PHE A 9 7.92 -8.91 -5.89
N GLU A 10 8.38 -9.63 -6.91
CA GLU A 10 9.68 -10.30 -6.90
C GLU A 10 10.84 -9.30 -6.92
N LYS A 11 10.69 -8.17 -7.61
CA LYS A 11 11.72 -7.10 -7.60
C LYS A 11 11.89 -6.48 -6.22
N PHE A 12 10.81 -6.36 -5.45
CA PHE A 12 10.84 -5.86 -4.07
C PHE A 12 11.46 -6.85 -3.07
N GLY A 13 11.69 -8.11 -3.45
CA GLY A 13 12.18 -9.16 -2.55
C GLY A 13 11.09 -10.13 -2.06
N GLY A 14 9.88 -10.04 -2.62
CA GLY A 14 8.78 -10.96 -2.32
C GLY A 14 8.16 -10.74 -0.94
N ASP A 15 7.63 -11.81 -0.34
CA ASP A 15 6.74 -11.73 0.83
C ASP A 15 7.40 -11.06 2.04
N GLN A 16 8.66 -11.37 2.31
CA GLN A 16 9.37 -10.83 3.47
C GLN A 16 9.48 -9.30 3.38
N GLN A 17 10.00 -8.79 2.26
CA GLN A 17 10.20 -7.35 2.07
C GLN A 17 8.88 -6.59 1.93
N VAL A 18 7.87 -7.16 1.25
CA VAL A 18 6.55 -6.52 1.18
C VAL A 18 5.88 -6.49 2.57
N SER A 19 6.02 -7.56 3.35
CA SER A 19 5.53 -7.60 4.73
C SER A 19 6.18 -6.54 5.60
N GLU A 20 7.51 -6.41 5.51
CA GLU A 20 8.28 -5.42 6.25
C GLU A 20 7.90 -3.99 5.84
N LEU A 21 7.80 -3.72 4.53
CA LEU A 21 7.34 -2.45 3.99
C LEU A 21 5.99 -2.05 4.60
N ILE A 22 5.01 -2.95 4.61
CA ILE A 22 3.66 -2.66 5.14
C ILE A 22 3.68 -2.44 6.66
N ASP A 23 4.49 -3.19 7.40
CA ASP A 23 4.58 -3.03 8.86
C ASP A 23 5.21 -1.68 9.24
N GLN A 24 6.35 -1.32 8.63
CA GLN A 24 7.01 -0.04 8.84
C GLN A 24 6.16 1.14 8.35
N PHE A 25 5.49 0.97 7.21
CA PHE A 25 4.56 1.93 6.65
C PHE A 25 3.42 2.28 7.62
N TYR A 26 2.76 1.26 8.18
CA TYR A 26 1.66 1.50 9.11
C TYR A 26 2.12 2.11 10.44
N TYR A 27 3.37 1.90 10.85
CA TYR A 27 3.93 2.67 11.95
C TYR A 27 3.93 4.17 11.62
N LYS A 28 4.44 4.59 10.46
CA LYS A 28 4.41 6.02 10.07
C LYS A 28 3.00 6.59 9.93
N VAL A 29 2.08 5.83 9.33
CA VAL A 29 0.67 6.25 9.15
C VAL A 29 -0.02 6.52 10.48
N LEU A 30 0.18 5.65 11.47
CA LEU A 30 -0.48 5.78 12.78
C LEU A 30 0.08 6.92 13.63
N PHE A 31 1.31 7.36 13.36
CA PHE A 31 1.92 8.51 14.02
C PHE A 31 1.68 9.84 13.28
N ASP A 32 1.15 9.80 12.05
CA ASP A 32 0.84 11.01 11.28
C ASP A 32 -0.50 11.61 11.69
N LYS A 33 -0.49 12.87 12.14
CA LYS A 33 -1.70 13.59 12.57
C LYS A 33 -2.77 13.74 11.48
N LEU A 34 -2.40 13.76 10.19
CA LEU A 34 -3.35 13.84 9.09
C LEU A 34 -4.02 12.50 8.79
N LEU A 35 -3.41 11.38 9.16
CA LEU A 35 -3.87 10.03 8.78
C LEU A 35 -4.45 9.24 9.95
N ARG A 36 -3.86 9.36 11.14
CA ARG A 36 -4.14 8.50 12.31
C ARG A 36 -5.63 8.45 12.67
N ASP A 37 -6.34 9.56 12.51
CA ASP A 37 -7.75 9.67 12.91
C ASP A 37 -8.66 8.76 12.07
N LYS A 38 -8.24 8.37 10.86
CA LYS A 38 -8.97 7.40 10.01
C LYS A 38 -8.88 5.97 10.53
N PHE A 39 -7.95 5.69 11.44
CA PHE A 39 -7.66 4.34 11.94
C PHE A 39 -8.05 4.13 13.42
N LEU A 40 -8.64 5.13 14.10
CA LEU A 40 -8.94 5.06 15.54
C LEU A 40 -9.82 3.87 15.96
N LYS A 41 -10.69 3.38 15.06
CA LYS A 41 -11.58 2.24 15.30
C LYS A 41 -11.19 1.00 14.51
N ALA A 42 -10.05 1.04 13.82
CA ALA A 42 -9.62 -0.04 12.96
C ALA A 42 -8.90 -1.12 13.77
N ASP A 43 -9.19 -2.39 13.45
CA ASP A 43 -8.34 -3.50 13.85
C ASP A 43 -7.08 -3.46 12.97
N MET A 44 -5.99 -2.93 13.53
CA MET A 44 -4.75 -2.74 12.78
C MET A 44 -4.07 -4.05 12.40
N SER A 45 -4.28 -5.14 13.16
CA SER A 45 -3.80 -6.46 12.80
C SER A 45 -4.49 -6.93 11.52
N ARG A 46 -5.81 -6.78 11.45
CA ARG A 46 -6.59 -7.08 10.24
C ARG A 46 -6.23 -6.17 9.07
N VAL A 47 -6.06 -4.86 9.30
CA VAL A 47 -5.67 -3.90 8.24
C VAL A 47 -4.32 -4.29 7.63
N ARG A 48 -3.29 -4.52 8.46
CA ARG A 48 -1.96 -4.92 7.95
C ARG A 48 -2.03 -6.23 7.17
N TYR A 49 -2.72 -7.24 7.70
CA TYR A 49 -2.89 -8.53 7.01
C TYR A 49 -3.54 -8.36 5.62
N GLN A 50 -4.65 -7.62 5.55
CA GLN A 50 -5.35 -7.40 4.29
C GLN A 50 -4.52 -6.55 3.30
N GLN A 51 -3.79 -5.55 3.80
CA GLN A 51 -2.93 -4.71 2.97
C GLN A 51 -1.72 -5.44 2.42
N LYS A 52 -1.07 -6.31 3.20
CA LYS A 52 0.01 -7.18 2.70
C LYS A 52 -0.47 -8.00 1.50
N ARG A 53 -1.64 -8.65 1.63
CA ARG A 53 -2.23 -9.43 0.53
C ARG A 53 -2.63 -8.58 -0.67
N PHE A 54 -3.26 -7.43 -0.41
CA PHE A 54 -3.65 -6.49 -1.47
C PHE A 54 -2.43 -6.00 -2.25
N PHE A 55 -1.37 -5.58 -1.56
CA PHE A 55 -0.13 -5.12 -2.18
C PHE A 55 0.58 -6.23 -2.94
N ALA A 56 0.71 -7.43 -2.36
CA ALA A 56 1.33 -8.56 -3.05
C ALA A 56 0.61 -8.89 -4.37
N GLN A 57 -0.73 -9.00 -4.35
CA GLN A 57 -1.51 -9.22 -5.58
C GLN A 57 -1.38 -8.04 -6.56
N MET A 58 -1.49 -6.80 -6.07
CA MET A 58 -1.38 -5.59 -6.90
C MET A 58 -0.01 -5.48 -7.59
N MET A 59 1.05 -5.95 -6.94
CA MET A 59 2.43 -5.99 -7.45
C MET A 59 2.70 -7.21 -8.34
N GLY A 60 1.71 -8.08 -8.55
CA GLY A 60 1.76 -9.18 -9.51
C GLY A 60 2.18 -10.53 -8.94
N ASP A 61 2.09 -10.74 -7.63
CA ASP A 61 2.20 -12.10 -7.08
C ASP A 61 1.01 -12.96 -7.56
N SER A 62 1.31 -14.04 -8.26
CA SER A 62 0.30 -14.99 -8.77
C SER A 62 -0.25 -15.92 -7.71
N ASN A 63 0.45 -16.08 -6.58
CA ASN A 63 0.06 -16.98 -5.49
C ASN A 63 -0.84 -16.28 -4.47
N THR A 64 -0.85 -14.95 -4.45
CA THR A 64 -1.68 -14.17 -3.54
C THR A 64 -2.97 -13.73 -4.20
N GLN A 65 -4.08 -14.16 -3.61
CA GLN A 65 -5.40 -13.60 -3.89
C GLN A 65 -5.84 -12.70 -2.73
N TYR A 66 -6.15 -11.43 -3.00
CA TYR A 66 -6.85 -10.57 -2.06
C TYR A 66 -8.32 -11.01 -2.00
N THR A 67 -8.75 -11.40 -0.81
CA THR A 67 -10.13 -11.82 -0.53
C THR A 67 -10.79 -10.89 0.50
N GLY A 68 -10.20 -9.71 0.72
CA GLY A 68 -10.76 -8.70 1.59
C GLY A 68 -11.94 -8.00 0.94
N ARG A 69 -12.51 -7.05 1.69
CA ARG A 69 -13.63 -6.24 1.20
C ARG A 69 -13.20 -5.35 0.05
N ASP A 70 -14.17 -5.00 -0.78
CA ASP A 70 -13.99 -4.06 -1.88
C ASP A 70 -13.48 -2.70 -1.38
N LEU A 71 -12.61 -2.05 -2.18
CA LEU A 71 -11.99 -0.78 -1.80
C LEU A 71 -13.04 0.32 -1.61
N ILE A 72 -14.06 0.40 -2.48
CA ILE A 72 -15.10 1.42 -2.34
C ILE A 72 -15.88 1.17 -1.05
N GLU A 73 -16.26 -0.08 -0.77
CA GLU A 73 -16.99 -0.44 0.44
C GLU A 73 -16.25 -0.03 1.71
N VAL A 74 -14.94 -0.26 1.77
CA VAL A 74 -14.11 0.05 2.93
C VAL A 74 -13.92 1.57 3.11
N HIS A 75 -13.77 2.33 2.03
CA HIS A 75 -13.32 3.72 2.10
C HIS A 75 -14.43 4.77 1.95
N LYS A 76 -15.61 4.43 1.40
CA LYS A 76 -16.69 5.38 1.08
C LYS A 76 -17.15 6.26 2.24
N ASN A 77 -17.11 5.76 3.47
CA ASN A 77 -17.57 6.47 4.66
C ASN A 77 -16.43 7.13 5.46
N LEU A 78 -15.19 7.06 4.97
CA LEU A 78 -14.02 7.56 5.69
C LEU A 78 -13.71 9.03 5.39
N ASN A 79 -14.34 9.64 4.38
CA ASN A 79 -14.08 11.03 3.97
C ASN A 79 -12.57 11.30 3.81
N ILE A 80 -11.90 10.43 3.05
CA ILE A 80 -10.46 10.57 2.76
C ILE A 80 -10.30 11.69 1.74
N THR A 81 -9.43 12.65 2.04
CA THR A 81 -9.11 13.77 1.15
C THR A 81 -7.97 13.42 0.21
N ASN A 82 -7.82 14.18 -0.89
CA ASN A 82 -6.66 14.07 -1.77
C ASN A 82 -5.34 14.25 -0.99
N GLN A 83 -5.29 15.24 -0.10
CA GLN A 83 -4.12 15.49 0.74
C GLN A 83 -3.76 14.29 1.62
N GLN A 84 -4.75 13.60 2.19
CA GLN A 84 -4.51 12.39 3.00
C GLN A 84 -4.00 11.23 2.15
N PHE A 85 -4.56 11.05 0.96
CA PHE A 85 -4.08 10.02 0.03
C PHE A 85 -2.64 10.29 -0.45
N ASP A 86 -2.30 11.54 -0.75
CA ASP A 86 -0.94 11.93 -1.14
C ASP A 86 0.05 11.75 0.01
N LYS A 87 -0.38 12.07 1.23
CA LYS A 87 0.43 11.84 2.43
C LYS A 87 0.66 10.36 2.70
N PHE A 88 -0.36 9.52 2.49
CA PHE A 88 -0.24 8.06 2.53
C PHE A 88 0.83 7.58 1.53
N LYS A 89 0.76 8.02 0.27
CA LYS A 89 1.79 7.68 -0.75
C LYS A 89 3.19 8.17 -0.37
N THR A 90 3.29 9.35 0.24
CA THR A 90 4.58 9.90 0.68
C THR A 90 5.23 9.02 1.75
N HIS A 91 4.47 8.53 2.73
CA HIS A 91 4.99 7.60 3.73
C HIS A 91 5.44 6.28 3.11
N LEU A 92 4.65 5.74 2.18
CA LEU A 92 5.00 4.52 1.45
C LEU A 92 6.31 4.69 0.68
N LYS A 93 6.47 5.81 -0.05
CA LYS A 93 7.70 6.17 -0.75
C LYS A 93 8.90 6.22 0.18
N ASN A 94 8.76 6.93 1.31
CA ASN A 94 9.86 7.14 2.24
C ASN A 94 10.33 5.83 2.87
N ILE A 95 9.42 4.94 3.27
CA ILE A 95 9.80 3.63 3.80
C ILE A 95 10.48 2.78 2.72
N ALA A 96 9.98 2.78 1.48
CA ALA A 96 10.63 2.03 0.41
C ALA A 96 12.05 2.57 0.09
N LEU A 97 12.27 3.89 0.19
CA LEU A 97 13.59 4.49 0.10
C LEU A 97 14.52 4.07 1.25
N ASP A 98 14.00 4.07 2.48
CA ASP A 98 14.74 3.65 3.68
C ASP A 98 15.13 2.16 3.60
N MET A 99 14.35 1.35 2.88
CA MET A 99 14.62 -0.05 2.57
C MET A 99 15.52 -0.25 1.34
N GLU A 100 16.10 0.83 0.80
CA GLU A 100 17.01 0.82 -0.36
C GLU A 100 16.39 0.22 -1.64
N ILE A 101 15.06 0.28 -1.77
CA ILE A 101 14.37 -0.17 -2.98
C ILE A 101 14.70 0.79 -4.14
N PRO A 102 15.01 0.28 -5.35
CA PRO A 102 15.30 1.13 -6.51
C PRO A 102 14.17 2.11 -6.83
N ASN A 103 14.51 3.38 -7.10
CA ASN A 103 13.54 4.43 -7.42
C ASN A 103 12.55 4.05 -8.52
N LEU A 104 13.01 3.32 -9.55
CA LEU A 104 12.15 2.85 -10.64
C LEU A 104 11.02 1.95 -10.14
N ASP A 105 11.32 1.04 -9.22
CA ASP A 105 10.35 0.10 -8.67
C ASP A 105 9.43 0.80 -7.64
N ILE A 106 9.95 1.80 -6.91
CA ILE A 106 9.12 2.67 -6.06
C ILE A 106 8.13 3.47 -6.91
N GLU A 107 8.56 4.04 -8.03
CA GLU A 107 7.68 4.77 -8.95
C GLU A 107 6.59 3.86 -9.54
N GLU A 108 6.96 2.64 -9.96
CA GLU A 108 6.01 1.63 -10.41
C GLU A 108 4.97 1.31 -9.32
N LEU A 109 5.41 1.08 -8.08
CA LEU A 109 4.52 0.85 -6.93
C LEU A 109 3.56 2.02 -6.72
N LEU A 110 4.07 3.26 -6.70
CA LEU A 110 3.25 4.45 -6.48
C LEU A 110 2.25 4.69 -7.61
N GLN A 111 2.57 4.32 -8.85
CA GLN A 111 1.64 4.33 -9.98
C GLN A 111 0.54 3.27 -9.81
N HIS A 112 0.88 2.07 -9.33
CA HIS A 112 -0.12 1.05 -9.00
C HIS A 112 -1.07 1.53 -7.90
N VAL A 113 -0.56 2.15 -6.83
CA VAL A 113 -1.39 2.74 -5.78
C VAL A 113 -2.26 3.87 -6.33
N GLU A 114 -1.72 4.74 -7.18
CA GLU A 114 -2.44 5.86 -7.78
C GLU A 114 -3.69 5.43 -8.57
N LYS A 115 -3.62 4.30 -9.28
CA LYS A 115 -4.77 3.76 -10.04
C LYS A 115 -6.00 3.49 -9.18
N HIS A 116 -5.82 3.34 -7.87
CA HIS A 116 -6.91 3.09 -6.92
C HIS A 116 -7.46 4.37 -6.28
N ARG A 117 -6.93 5.56 -6.57
CA ARG A 117 -7.36 6.82 -5.95
C ARG A 117 -8.86 7.02 -6.05
N ASN A 118 -9.44 6.84 -7.23
CA ASN A 118 -10.87 7.06 -7.47
C ASN A 118 -11.80 6.05 -6.76
N LEU A 119 -11.24 4.99 -6.18
CA LEU A 119 -11.96 4.02 -5.36
C LEU A 119 -11.88 4.34 -3.86
N ILE A 120 -11.05 5.33 -3.48
CA ILE A 120 -10.70 5.64 -2.09
C ILE A 120 -11.05 7.10 -1.74
N VAL A 121 -10.84 8.02 -2.68
CA VAL A 121 -11.13 9.45 -2.56
C VAL A 121 -12.40 9.77 -3.36
N PHE A 122 -13.47 10.15 -2.65
CA PHE A 122 -14.78 10.44 -3.23
C PHE A 122 -15.09 11.94 -3.31
N GLN A 123 -14.25 12.77 -2.72
CA GLN A 123 -14.39 14.21 -2.74
C GLN A 123 -13.82 14.75 -4.06
N LYS A 124 -14.58 15.66 -4.70
CA LYS A 124 -14.16 16.35 -5.92
C LYS A 124 -13.23 17.51 -5.60
#